data_AF-A0A953E908-F1
#
_entry.id   AF-A0A953E908-F1
#
_cell.length_a   1.000
_cell.length_b   1.000
_cell.length_c   1.000
_cell.angle_alpha   90.00
_cell.angle_beta   90.00
_cell.angle_gamma   90.00
#
_symmetry.space_group_name_H-M   'P 1'
#
loop_
_entity.id
_entity.type
_entity.pdbx_description
1 polymer ?
#
loop_
_entity_poly.entity_id
_entity_poly.type
_entity_poly.pdbx_seq_one_letter_code
_entity_poly.pdbx_strand_id
1 'polypeptide(L)'
;MAECRLPPPAVAEAFRLLFEAAPDGVALLDAEGRIRAANPALHRLAGPAVALRAGMPAAQLLAPPAGEALATRIAAALAGLGEGAPLLAAPADPAA
;
A
#
# COMPACT_ATOMS: atom_id res chain seq x y z
N MET A 1 -6.96 -24.63 5.85
CA MET A 1 -5.61 -24.24 5.41
C MET A 1 -5.69 -23.98 3.91
N ALA A 2 -5.77 -22.71 3.50
CA ALA A 2 -5.93 -22.35 2.10
C ALA A 2 -4.57 -22.38 1.41
N GLU A 3 -4.38 -23.31 0.47
CA GLU A 3 -3.21 -23.36 -0.39
C GLU A 3 -3.21 -22.10 -1.26
N CYS A 4 -2.34 -21.14 -0.93
CA CYS A 4 -2.09 -19.98 -1.77
C CYS A 4 -1.43 -20.50 -3.05
N ARG A 5 -2.25 -20.83 -4.06
CA ARG A 5 -1.76 -21.20 -5.40
C ARG A 5 -1.00 -20.00 -5.95
N LEU A 6 0.32 -20.07 -5.90
CA LEU A 6 1.18 -19.07 -6.53
C LEU A 6 0.77 -18.98 -8.01
N PRO A 7 0.58 -17.76 -8.54
CA PRO A 7 0.24 -17.59 -9.94
C PRO A 7 1.38 -18.17 -10.81
N PRO A 8 1.09 -18.63 -12.04
CA PRO A 8 2.13 -19.12 -12.93
C PRO A 8 3.26 -18.09 -13.05
N PRO A 9 4.53 -18.52 -13.19
CA PRO A 9 5.70 -17.65 -13.08
C PRO A 9 5.63 -16.40 -13.98
N ALA A 10 4.99 -16.52 -15.15
CA ALA A 10 4.75 -15.41 -16.07
C ALA A 10 3.88 -14.28 -15.46
N VAL A 11 2.87 -14.62 -14.66
CA VAL A 11 1.98 -13.63 -14.02
C VAL A 11 2.67 -12.94 -12.85
N ALA A 12 3.46 -13.67 -12.05
CA ALA A 12 4.25 -13.07 -10.98
C ALA A 12 5.28 -12.07 -11.53
N GLU A 13 5.90 -12.41 -12.66
CA GLU A 13 6.87 -11.53 -13.32
C GLU A 13 6.21 -10.32 -13.98
N ALA A 14 5.10 -10.50 -14.68
CA ALA A 14 4.31 -9.40 -15.24
C ALA A 14 3.82 -8.44 -14.13
N PHE A 15 3.34 -9.00 -13.01
CA PHE A 15 2.97 -8.20 -11.84
C PHE A 15 4.16 -7.41 -11.31
N ARG A 16 5.33 -8.04 -11.14
CA ARG A 16 6.54 -7.36 -10.66
C ARG A 16 6.93 -6.19 -11.58
N LEU A 17 6.94 -6.43 -12.89
CA LEU A 17 7.27 -5.38 -13.88
C LEU A 17 6.29 -4.22 -13.82
N LEU A 18 4.99 -4.49 -13.78
CA LEU A 18 3.96 -3.45 -13.65
C LEU A 18 4.07 -2.71 -12.32
N PHE A 19 4.26 -3.43 -11.23
CA PHE A 19 4.40 -2.87 -9.89
C PHE A 19 5.60 -1.94 -9.78
N GLU A 20 6.77 -2.35 -10.30
CA GLU A 20 8.01 -1.57 -10.26
C GLU A 20 7.99 -0.38 -11.22
N ALA A 21 7.39 -0.53 -12.41
CA ALA A 21 7.35 0.51 -13.44
C ALA A 21 6.20 1.52 -13.28
N ALA A 22 5.22 1.23 -12.42
CA ALA A 22 4.08 2.13 -12.19
C ALA A 22 4.55 3.52 -11.72
N PRO A 23 4.08 4.62 -12.34
CA PRO A 23 4.41 5.98 -11.92
C PRO A 23 3.71 6.34 -10.60
N ASP A 24 2.58 5.72 -10.31
CA ASP A 24 1.82 5.92 -9.08
C ASP A 24 2.44 5.15 -7.91
N GLY A 25 2.34 5.70 -6.70
CA GLY A 25 2.78 5.02 -5.49
C GLY A 25 1.87 3.86 -5.13
N VAL A 26 2.38 2.63 -5.20
CA VAL A 26 1.63 1.41 -4.89
C VAL A 26 2.24 0.71 -3.68
N ALA A 27 1.40 0.36 -2.70
CA ALA A 27 1.75 -0.50 -1.58
C ALA A 27 0.85 -1.72 -1.53
N LEU A 28 1.43 -2.87 -1.19
CA LEU A 28 0.71 -4.06 -0.80
C LEU A 28 0.62 -4.09 0.72
N LEU A 29 -0.59 -4.24 1.27
CA LEU A 29 -0.84 -4.27 2.71
C LEU A 29 -1.27 -5.66 3.18
N ASP A 30 -0.98 -6.00 4.44
CA ASP A 30 -1.63 -7.12 5.12
C ASP A 30 -3.01 -6.74 5.70
N ALA A 31 -3.69 -7.71 6.31
CA ALA A 31 -5.03 -7.51 6.88
C ALA A 31 -5.02 -6.51 8.05
N GLU A 32 -3.88 -6.34 8.69
CA GLU A 32 -3.64 -5.38 9.78
C GLU A 32 -3.22 -3.99 9.25
N GLY A 33 -3.18 -3.79 7.93
CA GLY A 33 -2.83 -2.51 7.30
C GLY A 33 -1.34 -2.18 7.33
N ARG A 34 -0.48 -3.19 7.48
CA ARG A 34 0.98 -3.03 7.43
C ARG A 34 1.50 -3.31 6.04
N ILE A 35 2.53 -2.57 5.65
CA ILE A 35 3.17 -2.69 4.35
C ILE A 35 3.87 -4.05 4.24
N ARG A 36 3.54 -4.81 3.19
CA ARG A 36 4.26 -6.02 2.76
C ARG A 36 5.28 -5.69 1.68
N ALA A 37 4.91 -4.81 0.75
CA ALA A 37 5.76 -4.33 -0.33
C ALA A 37 5.34 -2.92 -0.73
N ALA A 38 6.30 -2.11 -1.20
CA ALA A 38 6.08 -0.77 -1.71
C ALA A 38 6.89 -0.61 -2.99
N ASN A 39 6.32 0.00 -4.02
CA ASN A 39 7.03 0.21 -5.27
C ASN A 39 8.03 1.38 -5.17
N PRO A 40 8.98 1.49 -6.11
CA PRO A 40 9.95 2.60 -6.12
C PRO A 40 9.29 3.98 -6.22
N ALA A 41 8.16 4.09 -6.92
CA ALA A 41 7.41 5.33 -7.00
C ALA A 41 6.90 5.80 -5.65
N LEU A 42 6.38 4.89 -4.81
CA LEU A 42 5.92 5.23 -3.47
C LEU A 42 7.07 5.71 -2.59
N HIS A 43 8.26 5.12 -2.72
CA HIS A 43 9.46 5.62 -2.03
C HIS A 43 9.82 7.05 -2.44
N ARG A 44 9.71 7.37 -3.73
CA ARG A 44 9.95 8.74 -4.23
C ARG A 44 8.90 9.72 -3.72
N LEU A 45 7.63 9.33 -3.72
CA LEU A 45 6.51 10.18 -3.32
C LEU A 45 6.41 10.37 -1.80
N ALA A 46 6.72 9.33 -1.01
CA ALA A 46 6.74 9.42 0.45
C ALA A 46 7.95 10.20 0.97
N GLY A 47 9.01 10.34 0.15
CA GLY A 47 10.22 11.06 0.50
C GLY A 47 11.21 10.23 1.33
N PRO A 48 12.48 10.70 1.43
CA PRO A 48 13.57 9.96 2.06
C PRO A 48 13.44 9.83 3.58
N ALA A 49 12.62 10.68 4.21
CA ALA A 49 12.38 10.63 5.65
C ALA A 49 11.56 9.39 6.07
N VAL A 50 10.80 8.81 5.14
CA VAL A 50 9.96 7.64 5.40
C VAL A 50 10.67 6.38 4.96
N ALA A 51 11.20 5.63 5.93
CA ALA A 51 11.71 4.29 5.68
C ALA A 51 10.55 3.31 5.46
N LEU A 52 10.04 3.21 4.22
CA LEU A 52 9.00 2.26 3.81
C LEU A 52 9.54 0.83 3.89
N ARG A 53 9.40 0.22 5.07
CA ARG A 53 9.84 -1.14 5.36
C ARG A 53 8.68 -2.09 5.57
N ALA A 54 8.90 -3.36 5.28
CA ALA A 54 7.92 -4.39 5.58
C ALA A 54 7.54 -4.38 7.07
N GLY A 55 6.25 -4.48 7.38
CA GLY A 55 5.69 -4.42 8.73
C GLY A 55 5.37 -3.01 9.24
N MET A 56 5.78 -1.96 8.52
CA MET A 56 5.43 -0.57 8.83
C MET A 56 3.91 -0.34 8.67
N PRO A 57 3.22 0.32 9.63
CA PRO A 57 1.81 0.67 9.46
C PRO A 57 1.63 1.70 8.34
N ALA A 58 0.78 1.41 7.35
CA ALA A 58 0.54 2.31 6.22
C ALA A 58 -0.15 3.62 6.64
N ALA A 59 -0.83 3.63 7.79
CA ALA A 59 -1.44 4.83 8.36
C ALA A 59 -0.41 5.95 8.63
N GLN A 60 0.88 5.63 8.78
CA GLN A 60 1.94 6.63 8.95
C GLN A 60 2.24 7.44 7.67
N LEU A 61 1.74 6.98 6.52
CA LEU A 61 1.84 7.71 5.24
C LEU A 61 0.70 8.69 5.02
N LEU A 62 -0.29 8.71 5.91
CA LEU A 62 -1.49 9.51 5.77
C LEU A 62 -1.49 10.62 6.83
N ALA A 63 -2.01 11.81 6.50
CA ALA A 63 -2.21 12.85 7.50
C ALA A 63 -3.27 12.40 8.53
N PRO A 64 -3.12 12.74 9.81
CA PRO A 64 -4.24 12.65 10.75
C PRO A 64 -5.43 13.48 10.23
N PRO A 65 -6.68 12.98 10.24
CA PRO A 65 -7.18 11.72 10.82
C PRO A 65 -7.32 10.52 9.85
N ALA A 66 -6.68 10.54 8.67
CA ALA A 66 -6.89 9.54 7.61
C ALA A 66 -6.45 8.10 7.97
N GLY A 67 -5.76 7.88 9.09
CA GLY A 67 -5.44 6.54 9.60
C GLY A 67 -6.67 5.72 10.00
N GLU A 68 -7.67 6.32 10.65
CA GLU A 68 -8.93 5.62 11.02
C GLU A 68 -9.75 5.27 9.78
N ALA A 69 -9.73 6.16 8.78
CA ALA A 69 -10.38 5.93 7.50
C ALA A 69 -9.70 4.79 6.71
N LEU A 70 -8.38 4.63 6.82
CA LEU A 70 -7.64 3.50 6.24
C LEU A 70 -8.02 2.18 6.90
N ALA A 71 -8.05 2.13 8.24
CA ALA A 71 -8.46 0.94 8.98
C ALA A 71 -9.89 0.51 8.60
N THR A 72 -10.80 1.48 8.53
CA THR A 72 -12.18 1.25 8.07
C THR A 72 -12.22 0.69 6.64
N ARG A 73 -11.36 1.21 5.76
CA ARG A 73 -11.30 0.76 4.36
C ARG A 73 -10.76 -0.66 4.22
N ILE A 74 -9.73 -1.00 4.99
CA ILE A 74 -9.17 -2.36 5.00
C ILE A 74 -10.23 -3.34 5.51
N ALA A 75 -10.92 -3.01 6.61
CA ALA A 75 -11.99 -3.85 7.15
C ALA A 75 -13.11 -4.07 6.12
N ALA A 76 -13.53 -3.03 5.40
CA ALA A 76 -14.53 -3.14 4.34
C ALA A 76 -14.05 -4.04 3.18
N ALA A 77 -12.81 -3.83 2.71
CA ALA A 77 -12.23 -4.63 1.63
C ALA A 77 -12.12 -6.12 2.00
N LEU A 78 -11.71 -6.42 3.23
CA LEU A 78 -11.64 -7.80 3.75
C LEU A 78 -13.03 -8.44 3.90
N ALA A 79 -14.07 -7.65 4.14
CA ALA A 79 -15.46 -8.09 4.17
C ALA A 79 -16.08 -8.25 2.76
N GLY A 80 -15.32 -8.03 1.68
CA GLY A 80 -15.80 -8.08 0.30
C GLY A 80 -16.55 -6.82 -0.14
N LEU A 81 -16.52 -5.76 0.66
CA LEU A 81 -17.10 -4.46 0.34
C LEU A 81 -15.98 -3.58 -0.23
N GLY A 82 -15.74 -3.73 -1.54
CA GLY A 82 -14.54 -3.25 -2.22
C GLY A 82 -14.54 -1.77 -2.65
N GLU A 83 -15.56 -0.99 -2.31
CA GLU A 83 -15.68 0.39 -2.79
C GLU A 83 -15.74 1.39 -1.64
N GLY A 84 -15.04 2.51 -1.80
CA GLY A 84 -15.22 3.69 -0.96
C GLY A 84 -14.46 4.89 -1.48
N ALA A 85 -14.75 6.06 -0.91
CA ALA A 85 -14.15 7.33 -1.33
C ALA A 85 -12.61 7.31 -1.23
N PRO A 86 -11.87 7.96 -2.15
CA PRO A 86 -10.42 8.04 -2.08
C PRO A 86 -9.97 8.65 -0.74
N LEU A 87 -8.91 8.08 -0.17
CA LEU A 87 -8.28 8.62 1.04
C LEU A 87 -7.19 9.61 0.64
N LEU A 88 -7.12 10.74 1.32
CA LEU A 88 -6.07 11.73 1.09
C LEU A 88 -4.78 11.27 1.77
N ALA A 89 -3.77 10.99 0.97
CA ALA A 89 -2.40 10.91 1.45
C ALA A 89 -1.87 12.33 1.70
N ALA A 90 -1.17 12.53 2.81
CA ALA A 90 -0.38 13.75 2.97
C ALA A 90 1.06 13.45 2.57
N PRO A 91 1.78 14.42 1.99
CA PRO A 91 3.22 14.31 1.83
C PRO A 91 3.82 14.02 3.20
N ALA A 92 4.50 12.89 3.34
CA ALA A 92 5.16 12.56 4.59
C ALA A 92 6.41 13.43 4.85
N ASP A 93 6.86 14.15 3.81
CA ASP A 93 7.75 15.28 3.91
C ASP A 93 7.00 16.58 3.55
N PRO A 94 6.73 17.50 4.51
CA PRO A 94 6.15 18.80 4.22
C PRO A 94 7.09 19.75 3.47
N ALA A 95 8.36 19.36 3.24
CA ALA A 95 9.40 20.17 2.62
C ALA A 95 9.88 19.68 1.24
N ALA A 96 9.25 18.63 0.67
CA ALA A 96 9.57 18.11 -0.66
C ALA A 96 8.99 18.95 -1.81
#